data_AF-A0A0E3SBC3-F1
#
_entry.id   AF-A0A0E3SBC3-F1
#
_cell.length_a   1.000
_cell.length_b   1.000
_cell.length_c   1.000
_cell.angle_alpha   90.00
_cell.angle_beta   90.00
_cell.angle_gamma   90.00
#
_symmetry.space_group_name_H-M   'P 1'
#
loop_
_entity.id
_entity.type
_entity.pdbx_description
1 polymer ?
#
loop_
_entity_poly.entity_id
_entity_poly.type
_entity_poly.pdbx_seq_one_letter_code
_entity_poly.pdbx_strand_id
1 'polypeptide(L)'
;MQPLYTRCLRCGRSLRDHKSKSRGYGPTCWKKVLPTLPSCPPTTEIRSIENIFAVNSVYDSLRVRVSSHSCPSCGALLSSAEVHSYDHEDGLNLRGFLRPQWIYITCTRCGADIALHKLTRDGCGDLCKHHRQISLVEALRV
;
A
#
# COMPACT_ATOMS: atom_id res chain seq x y z
N MET A 1 -19.61 -26.04 -20.77
CA MET A 1 -19.44 -25.54 -19.39
C MET A 1 -17.96 -25.35 -19.12
N GLN A 2 -17.48 -24.13 -18.89
CA GLN A 2 -16.06 -23.90 -18.55
C GLN A 2 -15.81 -24.19 -17.06
N PRO A 3 -14.68 -24.81 -16.69
CA PRO A 3 -14.37 -25.10 -15.29
C PRO A 3 -14.19 -23.81 -14.49
N LEU A 4 -14.95 -23.69 -13.39
CA LEU A 4 -14.84 -22.58 -12.44
C LEU A 4 -13.61 -22.82 -11.54
N TYR A 5 -12.47 -22.23 -11.91
CA TYR A 5 -11.28 -22.28 -11.07
C TYR A 5 -11.51 -21.48 -9.77
N THR A 6 -11.37 -22.14 -8.62
CA THR A 6 -11.48 -21.49 -7.28
C THR A 6 -10.14 -20.95 -6.77
N ARG A 7 -9.03 -21.39 -7.37
CA ARG A 7 -7.64 -21.04 -7.03
C ARG A 7 -6.79 -20.85 -8.29
N CYS A 8 -5.73 -20.06 -8.17
CA CYS A 8 -4.69 -19.93 -9.19
C CYS A 8 -3.82 -21.19 -9.24
N LEU A 9 -3.67 -21.82 -10.41
CA LEU A 9 -2.81 -22.99 -10.63
C LEU A 9 -1.31 -22.66 -10.53
N ARG A 10 -0.91 -21.38 -10.64
CA ARG A 10 0.50 -20.96 -10.53
C ARG A 10 0.96 -20.61 -9.12
N CYS A 11 0.11 -19.97 -8.32
CA CYS A 11 0.48 -19.48 -6.98
C CYS A 11 -0.41 -20.00 -5.85
N GLY A 12 -1.40 -20.84 -6.14
CA GLY A 12 -2.28 -21.46 -5.15
C GLY A 12 -3.28 -20.53 -4.44
N ARG A 13 -3.17 -19.21 -4.63
CA ARG A 13 -4.06 -18.23 -3.98
C ARG A 13 -5.51 -18.37 -4.48
N SER A 14 -6.47 -18.24 -3.56
CA SER A 14 -7.90 -18.25 -3.89
C SER A 14 -8.27 -17.07 -4.78
N LEU A 15 -9.02 -17.35 -5.84
CA LEU A 15 -9.64 -16.32 -6.69
C LEU A 15 -10.87 -15.80 -5.95
N ARG A 16 -10.69 -14.71 -5.18
CA ARG A 16 -11.71 -14.17 -4.27
C ARG A 16 -12.65 -13.14 -4.93
N ASP A 17 -12.19 -12.44 -5.97
CA ASP A 17 -12.99 -11.41 -6.65
C ASP A 17 -13.90 -12.00 -7.72
N HIS A 18 -15.21 -11.83 -7.54
CA HIS A 18 -16.26 -12.32 -8.45
C HIS A 18 -16.22 -11.62 -9.81
N LYS A 19 -15.89 -10.32 -9.86
CA LYS A 19 -15.76 -9.57 -11.12
C LYS A 19 -14.56 -10.03 -11.95
N SER A 20 -13.55 -10.58 -11.31
CA SER A 20 -12.43 -11.23 -12.01
C SER A 20 -12.82 -12.60 -12.55
N LYS A 21 -13.70 -13.35 -11.89
CA LYS A 21 -14.22 -14.60 -12.46
C LYS A 21 -15.09 -14.36 -13.70
N SER A 22 -15.98 -13.36 -13.65
CA SER A 22 -16.93 -13.07 -14.75
C SER A 22 -16.28 -12.48 -16.00
N ARG A 23 -15.15 -11.79 -15.85
CA ARG A 23 -14.36 -11.24 -16.98
C ARG A 23 -13.42 -12.27 -17.63
N GLY A 24 -13.49 -13.53 -17.23
CA GLY A 24 -12.69 -14.61 -17.82
C GLY A 24 -11.23 -14.69 -17.33
N TYR A 25 -10.91 -14.10 -16.17
CA TYR A 25 -9.55 -14.25 -15.61
C TYR A 25 -9.33 -15.72 -15.21
N GLY A 26 -8.41 -16.38 -15.92
CA GLY A 26 -8.23 -17.83 -15.95
C GLY A 26 -7.29 -18.41 -14.87
N PRO A 27 -6.82 -19.67 -15.05
CA PRO A 27 -6.11 -20.46 -14.05
C PRO A 27 -4.73 -19.91 -13.62
N THR A 28 -4.24 -18.82 -14.21
CA THR A 28 -2.91 -18.26 -13.96
C THR A 28 -2.98 -16.79 -13.55
N CYS A 29 -2.19 -16.41 -12.54
CA CYS A 29 -2.19 -15.07 -11.96
C CYS A 29 -1.80 -13.98 -12.99
N TRP A 30 -2.67 -12.99 -13.17
CA TRP A 30 -2.48 -11.88 -14.13
C TRP A 30 -1.99 -10.57 -13.49
N LYS A 31 -1.30 -10.66 -12.35
CA LYS A 31 -0.52 -9.54 -11.82
C LYS A 31 0.88 -10.02 -11.46
N LYS A 32 1.68 -10.22 -12.51
CA LYS A 32 3.16 -10.22 -12.59
C LYS A 32 3.60 -10.68 -14.00
N VAL A 33 2.85 -10.32 -15.05
CA VAL A 33 3.37 -10.39 -16.42
C VAL A 33 4.03 -9.04 -16.70
N LEU A 34 5.13 -8.78 -15.98
CA LEU A 34 6.20 -7.95 -16.53
C LEU A 34 7.16 -8.95 -17.17
N PRO A 35 7.44 -8.83 -18.47
CA PRO A 35 8.43 -9.67 -19.12
C PRO A 35 9.76 -9.44 -18.42
N THR A 36 10.32 -10.49 -17.82
CA THR A 36 11.75 -10.62 -17.52
C THR A 36 12.47 -9.31 -17.13
N LEU A 37 11.91 -8.56 -16.19
CA LEU A 37 12.79 -7.72 -15.39
C LEU A 37 13.45 -8.67 -14.40
N PRO A 38 14.80 -8.63 -14.26
CA PRO A 38 15.45 -9.33 -13.17
C PRO A 38 14.66 -9.00 -11.92
N SER A 39 14.35 -10.04 -11.12
CA SER A 39 13.67 -9.87 -9.84
C SER A 39 14.18 -8.58 -9.23
N CYS A 40 13.32 -7.56 -9.11
CA CYS A 40 13.74 -6.34 -8.44
C CYS A 40 14.38 -6.84 -7.14
N PRO A 41 15.68 -6.58 -6.90
CA PRO A 41 16.28 -6.96 -5.64
C PRO A 41 15.32 -6.47 -4.55
N PRO A 42 15.10 -7.23 -3.47
CA PRO A 42 14.22 -6.78 -2.39
C PRO A 42 14.58 -5.33 -2.14
N THR A 43 13.63 -4.41 -2.39
CA THR A 43 13.94 -2.99 -2.47
C THR A 43 14.69 -2.69 -1.19
N THR A 44 16.01 -2.48 -1.30
CA THR A 44 16.80 -2.21 -0.11
C THR A 44 16.12 -1.00 0.47
N GLU A 45 15.57 -1.11 1.68
CA GLU A 45 14.76 -0.06 2.32
C GLU A 45 15.68 1.10 2.74
N ILE A 46 16.40 1.64 1.76
CA ILE A 46 17.30 2.74 1.85
C ILE A 46 16.43 3.97 1.98
N ARG A 47 16.73 4.75 3.00
CA ARG A 47 16.11 6.03 3.29
C ARG A 47 17.22 7.06 3.24
N SER A 48 17.22 7.90 2.23
CA SER A 48 18.15 9.01 2.14
C SER A 48 17.68 10.14 3.06
N ILE A 49 18.11 10.10 4.32
CA ILE A 49 17.70 11.05 5.37
C ILE A 49 18.60 12.28 5.37
N GLU A 50 18.01 13.47 5.24
CA GLU A 50 18.66 14.76 5.43
C GLU A 50 18.60 15.21 6.91
N ASN A 51 17.44 15.04 7.55
CA ASN A 51 17.21 15.51 8.91
C ASN A 51 16.29 14.54 9.66
N ILE A 52 16.86 13.82 10.63
CA ILE A 52 16.14 12.79 11.38
C ILE A 52 14.99 13.33 12.25
N PHE A 53 15.10 14.57 12.76
CA PHE A 53 14.03 15.16 13.56
C PHE A 53 12.81 15.50 12.70
N ALA A 54 13.04 16.02 11.50
CA ALA A 54 11.97 16.26 10.54
C ALA A 54 11.31 14.94 10.10
N VAL A 55 12.09 13.89 9.86
CA VAL A 55 11.57 12.54 9.54
C VAL A 55 10.68 12.01 10.66
N ASN A 56 11.12 12.10 11.92
CA ASN A 56 10.32 11.63 13.06
C ASN A 56 9.00 12.39 13.18
N SER A 57 9.03 13.72 13.02
CA SER A 57 7.82 14.55 13.01
C SER A 57 6.84 14.17 11.90
N VAL A 58 7.35 13.84 10.70
CA VAL A 58 6.53 13.32 9.59
C VAL A 58 5.90 11.98 9.97
N TYR A 59 6.66 11.04 10.53
CA TYR A 59 6.13 9.74 10.95
C TYR A 59 5.09 9.83 12.06
N ASP A 60 5.29 10.69 13.05
CA ASP A 60 4.31 10.88 14.12
C ASP A 60 3.01 11.48 13.57
N SER A 61 3.12 12.46 12.66
CA SER A 61 1.97 13.02 11.95
C SER A 61 1.20 11.97 11.15
N LEU A 62 1.92 11.08 10.46
CA LEU A 62 1.32 9.97 9.70
C LEU A 62 0.64 8.96 10.62
N ARG A 63 1.28 8.55 11.72
CA ARG A 63 0.72 7.63 12.73
C ARG A 63 -0.60 8.15 13.27
N VAL A 64 -0.66 9.41 13.68
CA VAL A 64 -1.89 10.05 14.19
C VAL A 64 -3.01 9.95 13.15
N ARG A 65 -2.73 10.18 11.87
CA ARG A 65 -3.74 10.18 10.81
C ARG A 65 -4.24 8.77 10.47
N VAL A 66 -3.31 7.82 10.30
CA VAL A 66 -3.68 6.43 9.99
C VAL A 66 -4.37 5.75 11.15
N SER A 67 -4.18 6.23 12.39
CA SER A 67 -4.79 5.63 13.59
C SER A 67 -6.32 5.54 13.55
N SER A 68 -6.97 6.44 12.80
CA SER A 68 -8.42 6.48 12.62
C SER A 68 -8.94 5.61 11.46
N HIS A 69 -8.05 4.99 10.69
CA HIS A 69 -8.40 4.17 9.53
C HIS A 69 -8.49 2.69 9.89
N SER A 70 -9.35 1.98 9.17
CA SER A 70 -9.43 0.52 9.24
C SER A 70 -8.54 -0.13 8.19
N CYS A 71 -7.94 -1.26 8.53
CA CYS A 71 -7.21 -2.11 7.62
C CYS A 71 -8.16 -2.60 6.51
N PRO A 72 -7.87 -2.36 5.23
CA PRO A 72 -8.73 -2.80 4.13
C PRO A 72 -8.74 -4.34 3.97
N SER A 73 -7.78 -5.05 4.58
CA SER A 73 -7.71 -6.51 4.50
C SER A 73 -8.49 -7.23 5.61
N CYS A 74 -8.55 -6.68 6.83
CA CYS A 74 -9.13 -7.36 7.99
C CYS A 74 -10.08 -6.51 8.83
N GLY A 75 -10.29 -5.23 8.46
CA GLY A 75 -11.18 -4.29 9.15
C GLY A 75 -10.66 -3.75 10.48
N ALA A 76 -9.52 -4.25 10.98
CA ALA A 76 -8.97 -3.80 12.27
C ALA A 76 -8.53 -2.33 12.22
N LEU A 77 -8.69 -1.62 13.32
CA LEU A 77 -8.20 -0.25 13.44
C LEU A 77 -6.67 -0.22 13.32
N LEU A 78 -6.13 0.75 12.60
CA LEU A 78 -4.69 0.93 12.37
C LEU A 78 -4.03 1.80 13.45
N SER A 79 -4.62 1.89 14.64
CA SER A 79 -4.12 2.72 15.75
C SER A 79 -2.74 2.30 16.26
N SER A 80 -2.37 1.02 16.13
CA SER A 80 -1.06 0.48 16.49
C SER A 80 -0.20 0.14 15.27
N ALA A 81 -0.56 0.60 14.08
CA ALA A 81 0.14 0.22 12.87
C ALA A 81 1.50 0.93 12.75
N GLU A 82 2.49 0.20 12.23
CA GLU A 82 3.83 0.73 12.01
C GLU A 82 3.91 1.43 10.65
N VAL A 83 4.52 2.61 10.61
CA VAL A 83 4.75 3.39 9.39
C VAL A 83 6.17 3.13 8.91
N HIS A 84 6.29 2.75 7.65
CA HIS A 84 7.56 2.47 7.00
C HIS A 84 7.68 3.30 5.72
N SER A 85 8.92 3.55 5.29
CA SER A 85 9.17 4.16 4.00
C SER A 85 10.55 3.78 3.44
N TYR A 86 10.71 4.01 2.15
CA TYR A 86 11.98 3.86 1.42
C TYR A 86 12.01 4.82 0.23
N ASP A 87 13.22 5.12 -0.26
CA ASP A 87 13.44 5.96 -1.43
C ASP A 87 12.74 5.38 -2.66
N HIS A 88 11.91 6.17 -3.32
CA HIS A 88 11.20 5.76 -4.52
C HIS A 88 10.92 6.97 -5.40
N GLU A 89 11.09 6.84 -6.72
CA GLU A 89 10.93 7.95 -7.67
C GLU A 89 9.47 8.45 -7.71
N ASP A 90 8.50 7.53 -7.68
CA ASP A 90 7.07 7.86 -7.55
C ASP A 90 6.63 8.09 -6.09
N GLY A 91 7.59 8.37 -5.19
CA GLY A 91 7.34 8.63 -3.78
C GLY A 91 6.84 10.05 -3.50
N LEU A 92 6.59 10.32 -2.22
CA LEU A 92 6.19 11.64 -1.73
C LEU A 92 7.43 12.46 -1.36
N ASN A 93 7.47 13.72 -1.76
CA ASN A 93 8.46 14.66 -1.26
C ASN A 93 8.12 15.03 0.19
N LEU A 94 8.86 14.48 1.14
CA LEU A 94 8.65 14.67 2.57
C LEU A 94 9.83 15.42 3.18
N ARG A 95 9.55 16.26 4.17
CA ARG A 95 10.58 17.01 4.89
C ARG A 95 11.53 16.04 5.61
N GLY A 96 12.83 16.34 5.54
CA GLY A 96 13.87 15.55 6.20
C GLY A 96 14.39 14.39 5.37
N PHE A 97 13.89 14.20 4.15
CA PHE A 97 14.40 13.22 3.20
C PHE A 97 15.03 13.93 1.99
N LEU A 98 16.13 13.37 1.48
CA LEU A 98 16.82 13.82 0.27
C LEU A 98 16.15 13.31 -1.02
N ARG A 99 15.34 12.26 -0.93
CA ARG A 99 14.65 11.64 -2.06
C ARG A 99 13.16 11.45 -1.74
N PRO A 100 12.28 11.40 -2.77
CA PRO A 100 10.89 11.08 -2.53
C PRO A 100 10.73 9.70 -1.89
N GLN A 101 9.75 9.55 -1.00
CA GLN A 101 9.57 8.36 -0.17
C GLN A 101 8.28 7.63 -0.53
N TRP A 102 8.37 6.33 -0.80
CA TRP A 102 7.20 5.47 -0.82
C TRP A 102 6.83 5.07 0.59
N ILE A 103 5.62 5.40 1.03
CA ILE A 103 5.15 5.14 2.40
C ILE A 103 4.16 3.98 2.41
N TYR A 104 4.33 3.06 3.35
CA TYR A 104 3.38 2.00 3.63
C TYR A 104 3.23 1.76 5.12
N ILE A 105 2.13 1.09 5.48
CA ILE A 105 1.73 0.81 6.85
C ILE A 105 1.53 -0.68 7.01
N THR A 106 2.11 -1.26 8.07
CA THR A 106 1.96 -2.68 8.37
C THR A 106 0.85 -2.86 9.39
N CYS A 107 -0.22 -3.58 9.01
CA CYS A 107 -1.28 -3.91 9.95
C CYS A 107 -0.80 -4.95 10.97
N THR A 108 -0.68 -4.56 12.24
CA THR A 108 -0.24 -5.44 13.34
C THR A 108 -1.14 -6.65 13.57
N ARG A 109 -2.41 -6.62 13.14
CA ARG A 109 -3.34 -7.75 13.29
C ARG A 109 -3.19 -8.82 12.21
N CYS A 110 -2.93 -8.43 10.95
CA CYS A 110 -2.95 -9.37 9.83
C CYS A 110 -1.67 -9.38 8.98
N GLY A 111 -0.68 -8.54 9.32
CA GLY A 111 0.59 -8.43 8.62
C GLY A 111 0.48 -7.84 7.20
N ALA A 112 -0.65 -7.24 6.84
CA ALA A 112 -0.81 -6.67 5.51
C ALA A 112 -0.09 -5.32 5.40
N ASP A 113 0.77 -5.19 4.40
CA ASP A 113 1.37 -3.92 4.00
C ASP A 113 0.40 -3.11 3.14
N ILE A 114 0.14 -1.88 3.57
CA ILE A 114 -0.84 -0.99 2.96
C ILE A 114 -0.11 0.27 2.54
N ALA A 115 0.05 0.46 1.23
CA ALA A 115 0.59 1.72 0.70
C ALA A 115 -0.28 2.90 1.14
N LEU A 116 0.34 3.97 1.64
CA LEU A 116 -0.37 5.12 2.22
C LEU A 116 -1.35 5.76 1.23
N HIS A 117 -0.99 5.85 -0.05
CA HIS A 117 -1.86 6.43 -1.09
C HIS A 117 -3.18 5.67 -1.30
N LYS A 118 -3.31 4.45 -0.75
CA LYS A 118 -4.57 3.68 -0.78
C LYS A 118 -5.49 4.03 0.38
N LEU A 119 -4.96 4.68 1.42
CA LEU A 119 -5.70 5.19 2.56
C LEU A 119 -6.05 6.68 2.37
N THR A 120 -5.30 7.41 1.54
CA THR A 120 -5.52 8.83 1.24
C THR A 120 -6.20 9.04 -0.12
N ARG A 121 -6.83 10.22 -0.27
CA ARG A 121 -7.77 10.50 -1.38
C ARG A 121 -7.11 10.63 -2.77
N ASP A 122 -5.83 10.93 -2.83
CA ASP A 122 -5.18 11.41 -4.07
C ASP A 122 -4.68 10.28 -5.00
N GLY A 123 -4.79 9.01 -4.61
CA GLY A 123 -4.30 7.85 -5.40
C GLY A 123 -5.31 6.74 -5.61
N CYS A 124 -6.56 6.94 -5.23
CA CYS A 124 -7.54 5.88 -5.18
C CYS A 124 -8.71 6.21 -6.13
N GLY A 125 -8.84 5.40 -7.19
CA GLY A 125 -10.01 5.42 -8.06
C GLY A 125 -11.23 4.81 -7.34
N ASP A 126 -11.84 3.78 -7.92
CA ASP A 126 -13.07 3.18 -7.38
C ASP A 126 -12.96 2.48 -6.00
N LEU A 127 -11.75 2.32 -5.45
CA LEU A 127 -11.50 1.63 -4.17
C LEU A 127 -11.86 2.48 -2.93
N CYS A 128 -12.22 3.74 -3.15
CA CYS A 128 -12.37 4.78 -2.12
C CYS A 128 -13.74 4.84 -1.44
N LYS A 129 -14.73 4.10 -1.94
CA LYS A 129 -16.15 4.38 -1.70
C LYS A 129 -16.64 4.12 -0.25
N HIS A 130 -15.79 3.57 0.63
CA HIS A 130 -16.23 3.07 1.95
C HIS A 130 -15.44 3.63 3.15
N HIS A 131 -14.47 4.54 2.96
CA HIS A 131 -13.65 5.06 4.06
C HIS A 131 -13.53 6.59 4.01
N ARG A 132 -13.47 7.24 5.19
CA ARG A 132 -13.26 8.69 5.31
C ARG A 132 -11.86 9.03 4.79
N GLN A 133 -11.78 9.91 3.78
CA GLN A 133 -10.52 10.19 3.07
C GLN A 133 -10.05 11.62 3.32
N ILE A 134 -8.77 11.78 3.61
CA ILE A 134 -8.10 13.08 3.80
C ILE A 134 -7.08 13.23 2.65
N SER A 135 -6.94 14.40 2.04
CA SER A 135 -5.93 14.63 0.99
C SER A 135 -4.51 14.58 1.58
N LEU A 136 -3.51 14.23 0.77
CA LEU A 136 -2.10 14.27 1.17
C LEU A 136 -1.64 15.68 1.51
N VAL A 137 -2.20 16.69 0.85
CA VAL A 137 -1.95 18.11 1.17
C VAL A 137 -2.52 18.47 2.55
N GLU A 138 -3.74 18.02 2.88
CA GLU A 138 -4.26 18.11 4.24
C GLU A 138 -3.48 17.23 5.22
N ALA A 139 -2.88 16.13 4.74
CA ALA A 139 -2.03 15.19 5.49
C ALA A 139 -0.67 15.76 5.90
N LEU A 140 -0.15 16.72 5.12
CA LEU A 140 1.20 17.25 5.25
C LEU A 140 1.25 18.73 5.63
N ARG A 141 0.09 19.40 5.83
CA ARG A 141 0.04 20.73 6.44
C ARG A 141 0.59 20.68 7.86
N VAL A 142 1.81 21.19 8.01
CA VAL A 142 2.35 21.84 9.20
C VAL A 142 2.30 23.34 8.93
#